data_AF-A0A348PTC6-F1
#
_entry.id   AF-A0A348PTC6-F1
#
_cell.length_a   1.000
_cell.length_b   1.000
_cell.length_c   1.000
_cell.angle_alpha   90.00
_cell.angle_beta   90.00
_cell.angle_gamma   90.00
#
_symmetry.space_group_name_H-M   'P 1'
#
loop_
_entity.id
_entity.type
_entity.pdbx_description
1 polymer ?
#
loop_
_entity_poly.entity_id
_entity_poly.type
_entity_poly.pdbx_seq_one_letter_code
_entity_poly.pdbx_strand_id
1 'polypeptide(L)'
;MEEQFAPKKLVIYWLYLGITMVLAMVVIGGVTRLTHSGLSMTHWSFSGSLPPTSQEAWVAEFAKYQQSPEYKEVHAHFEVEEFKSIYWWEYIHRMFGRLIGLVFIFPFIFFLAKKWIPRSMYKNFFIILGLGAFQAFLGWFMV
;
A
#
# COMPACT_ATOMS: atom_id res chain seq x y z
N MET A 1 -33.54 1.97 26.08
CA MET A 1 -32.83 0.67 26.14
C MET A 1 -31.77 0.73 25.06
N GLU A 2 -30.54 1.11 25.40
CA GLU A 2 -29.43 0.98 24.44
C GLU A 2 -29.26 -0.52 24.20
N GLU A 3 -29.57 -0.97 22.99
CA GLU A 3 -29.27 -2.34 22.56
C GLU A 3 -27.77 -2.54 22.79
N GLN A 4 -27.43 -3.43 23.75
CA GLN A 4 -26.05 -3.79 24.03
C GLN A 4 -25.50 -4.52 22.80
N PHE A 5 -24.90 -3.75 21.90
CA PHE A 5 -24.31 -4.25 20.67
C PHE A 5 -23.14 -5.16 21.05
N ALA A 6 -23.35 -6.48 20.98
CA ALA A 6 -22.28 -7.46 21.05
C ALA A 6 -21.61 -7.52 19.66
N PRO A 7 -20.38 -6.99 19.50
CA PRO A 7 -19.74 -6.98 18.19
C PRO A 7 -19.56 -8.42 17.71
N LYS A 8 -19.93 -8.69 16.46
CA LYS A 8 -19.70 -10.01 15.88
C LYS A 8 -18.20 -10.28 15.91
N LYS A 9 -17.78 -11.46 16.40
CA LYS A 9 -16.36 -11.87 16.48
C LYS A 9 -15.60 -11.61 15.19
N LEU A 10 -16.27 -11.78 14.04
CA LEU A 10 -15.70 -11.52 12.71
C LEU A 10 -15.32 -10.05 12.48
N VAL A 11 -16.13 -9.09 12.96
CA VAL A 11 -15.83 -7.66 12.88
C VAL A 11 -14.61 -7.33 13.74
N ILE A 12 -14.52 -7.93 14.93
CA ILE A 12 -13.37 -7.74 15.84
C ILE A 12 -12.09 -8.27 15.19
N TYR A 13 -12.09 -9.51 14.68
CA TYR A 13 -10.91 -10.07 14.00
C TYR A 13 -10.51 -9.28 12.77
N TRP A 14 -11.48 -8.78 12.01
CA TRP A 14 -11.21 -7.89 10.87
C TRP A 14 -10.53 -6.59 11.29
N LEU A 15 -10.97 -5.97 12.40
CA LEU A 15 -10.31 -4.77 12.94
C LEU A 15 -8.88 -5.07 13.41
N TYR A 16 -8.64 -6.18 14.13
CA TYR A 16 -7.29 -6.57 14.54
C TYR A 16 -6.36 -6.89 13.36
N LEU A 17 -6.89 -7.56 12.33
CA LEU A 17 -6.17 -7.78 11.08
C LEU A 17 -5.80 -6.43 10.45
N GLY A 18 -6.75 -5.52 10.37
CA GLY A 18 -6.55 -4.18 9.84
C GLY A 18 -5.46 -3.40 10.57
N ILE A 19 -5.47 -3.39 11.91
CA ILE A 19 -4.43 -2.75 12.72
C ILE A 19 -3.05 -3.37 12.43
N THR A 20 -2.97 -4.70 12.41
CA THR A 20 -1.72 -5.42 12.12
C THR A 20 -1.18 -5.06 10.74
N MET A 21 -2.04 -5.01 9.73
CA MET A 21 -1.65 -4.63 8.37
C MET A 21 -1.19 -3.18 8.29
N VAL A 22 -1.86 -2.23 8.95
CA VAL A 22 -1.42 -0.84 8.96
C VAL A 22 -0.05 -0.69 9.63
N LEU A 23 0.21 -1.39 10.74
CA LEU A 23 1.53 -1.40 11.38
C LEU A 23 2.61 -1.96 10.46
N ALA A 24 2.33 -3.07 9.76
CA ALA A 24 3.25 -3.63 8.78
C ALA A 24 3.51 -2.65 7.61
N MET A 25 2.48 -1.94 7.15
CA MET A 25 2.60 -0.94 6.08
C MET A 25 3.51 0.22 6.49
N VAL A 26 3.43 0.68 7.74
CA VAL A 26 4.33 1.70 8.27
C VAL A 26 5.78 1.23 8.25
N VAL A 27 6.05 -0.03 8.63
CA VAL A 27 7.41 -0.60 8.57
C VAL A 27 7.91 -0.70 7.13
N ILE A 28 7.10 -1.26 6.22
CA ILE A 28 7.45 -1.43 4.81
C ILE A 28 7.71 -0.06 4.14
N GLY A 29 6.84 0.92 4.38
CA GLY A 29 7.02 2.28 3.89
C GLY A 29 8.25 2.97 4.50
N GLY A 30 8.54 2.73 5.78
CA GLY A 30 9.75 3.19 6.45
C GLY A 30 11.02 2.64 5.80
N VAL A 31 11.06 1.33 5.49
CA VAL A 31 12.17 0.72 4.76
C VAL A 31 12.31 1.36 3.38
N THR A 32 11.22 1.44 2.61
CA THR A 32 11.20 2.04 1.25
C THR A 32 11.78 3.46 1.25
N ARG A 33 11.52 4.24 2.31
CA ARG A 33 12.05 5.59 2.47
C ARG A 33 13.53 5.60 2.82
N LEU A 34 13.96 4.76 3.76
CA LEU A 34 15.35 4.68 4.21
C LEU A 34 16.29 4.11 3.13
N THR A 35 15.76 3.26 2.25
CA THR A 35 16.49 2.70 1.10
C THR A 35 16.37 3.54 -0.17
N HIS A 36 15.80 4.76 -0.09
CA HIS A 36 15.59 5.66 -1.24
C HIS A 36 14.97 4.96 -2.45
N SER A 37 13.99 4.10 -2.19
CA SER A 37 13.31 3.27 -3.18
C SER A 37 12.02 3.91 -3.68
N GLY A 38 11.79 5.20 -3.42
CA GLY A 38 10.49 5.83 -3.68
C GLY A 38 10.20 6.10 -5.16
N LEU A 39 11.24 6.23 -5.99
CA LEU A 39 11.14 6.47 -7.43
C LEU A 39 11.75 5.33 -8.26
N SER A 40 11.88 4.13 -7.69
CA SER A 40 12.38 2.94 -8.40
C SER A 40 11.35 2.39 -9.41
N MET A 41 10.06 2.70 -9.25
CA MET A 41 8.97 2.41 -10.19
C MET A 41 8.34 3.70 -10.70
N THR A 42 8.84 4.22 -11.82
CA THR A 42 8.38 5.50 -12.39
C THR A 42 7.14 5.40 -13.28
N HIS A 43 6.81 4.20 -13.79
CA HIS A 43 5.62 4.02 -14.64
C HIS A 43 4.40 3.61 -13.83
N TRP A 44 3.34 4.42 -13.88
CA TRP A 44 2.07 4.09 -13.24
C TRP A 44 1.17 3.23 -14.14
N SER A 45 0.57 2.18 -13.56
CA SER A 45 -0.47 1.36 -14.19
C SER A 45 -1.63 1.16 -13.22
N PHE A 46 -2.86 1.30 -13.73
CA PHE A 46 -4.09 1.11 -12.96
C PHE A 46 -4.26 -0.34 -12.46
N SER A 47 -3.93 -1.33 -13.29
CA SER A 47 -3.97 -2.76 -12.94
C SER A 47 -2.79 -3.22 -12.09
N GLY A 48 -1.81 -2.35 -11.87
CA GLY A 48 -0.51 -2.71 -11.30
C GLY A 48 0.51 -3.05 -12.39
N SER A 49 1.78 -2.85 -12.06
CA SER A 49 2.92 -3.32 -12.86
C SER A 49 3.32 -4.69 -12.30
N LEU A 50 3.36 -5.72 -13.13
CA LEU A 50 4.03 -6.97 -12.74
C LEU A 50 5.54 -6.71 -12.70
N PRO A 51 6.29 -7.26 -11.73
CA PRO A 51 7.73 -7.12 -11.71
C PRO A 51 8.32 -7.72 -13.01
N PRO A 52 9.40 -7.14 -13.56
CA PRO A 52 10.06 -7.67 -14.74
C PRO A 52 10.45 -9.14 -14.53
N THR A 53 10.16 -9.99 -15.52
CA THR A 53 10.40 -11.43 -15.43
C THR A 53 11.62 -11.89 -16.23
N SER A 54 12.13 -11.05 -17.13
CA SER A 54 13.33 -11.31 -17.94
C SER A 54 14.45 -10.31 -17.63
N GLN A 55 15.69 -10.70 -17.89
CA GLN A 55 16.84 -9.82 -17.70
C GLN A 55 16.76 -8.56 -18.58
N GLU A 56 16.32 -8.71 -19.83
CA GLU A 56 16.11 -7.59 -20.76
C GLU A 56 15.10 -6.57 -20.21
N ALA A 57 14.00 -7.05 -19.61
CA ALA A 57 13.00 -6.19 -19.00
C ALA A 57 13.54 -5.46 -17.75
N TRP A 58 14.38 -6.14 -16.95
CA TRP A 58 15.07 -5.51 -15.82
C TRP A 58 16.02 -4.40 -16.27
N VAL A 59 16.80 -4.63 -17.33
CA VAL A 59 17.71 -3.63 -17.90
C VAL A 59 16.92 -2.43 -18.44
N ALA A 60 15.79 -2.68 -19.11
CA ALA A 60 14.94 -1.62 -19.63
C ALA A 60 14.33 -0.75 -18.52
N GLU A 61 13.90 -1.36 -17.41
CA GLU A 61 13.36 -0.61 -16.27
C GLU A 61 14.47 0.14 -15.51
N PHE A 62 15.64 -0.49 -15.35
CA PHE A 62 16.81 0.17 -14.77
C PHE A 62 17.24 1.40 -15.58
N ALA A 63 17.24 1.31 -16.92
CA ALA A 63 17.55 2.45 -17.78
C ALA A 63 16.60 3.64 -17.60
N LYS A 64 15.34 3.40 -17.20
CA LYS A 64 14.41 4.47 -16.79
C LYS A 64 14.79 5.01 -15.42
N TYR A 65 15.09 4.13 -14.47
CA TYR A 65 15.51 4.52 -13.13
C TYR A 65 16.77 5.40 -13.16
N GLN A 66 17.72 5.13 -14.06
CA GLN A 66 18.93 5.94 -14.25
C GLN A 66 18.67 7.41 -14.60
N GLN A 67 17.48 7.71 -15.13
CA GLN A 67 17.07 9.08 -15.46
C GLN A 67 16.52 9.84 -14.24
N SER A 68 16.15 9.12 -13.17
CA SER A 68 15.60 9.70 -11.95
C SER A 68 16.63 10.53 -11.18
N PRO A 69 16.17 11.53 -10.40
CA PRO A 69 17.05 12.26 -9.48
C PRO A 69 17.66 11.35 -8.41
N GLU A 70 16.93 10.36 -7.90
CA GLU A 70 17.41 9.43 -6.87
C GLU A 70 18.62 8.62 -7.37
N TYR A 71 18.60 8.17 -8.62
CA TYR A 71 19.77 7.52 -9.21
C TYR A 71 20.95 8.48 -9.31
N LYS A 72 20.74 9.69 -9.80
CA LYS A 72 21.83 10.66 -10.02
C LYS A 72 22.49 11.13 -8.72
N GLU A 73 21.71 11.31 -7.66
CA GLU A 73 22.19 11.89 -6.39
C GLU A 73 22.61 10.84 -5.37
N VAL A 74 21.95 9.67 -5.32
CA VAL A 74 22.14 8.67 -4.25
C VAL A 74 22.67 7.33 -4.78
N HIS A 75 22.15 6.85 -5.91
CA HIS A 75 22.41 5.50 -6.41
C HIS A 75 23.22 5.43 -7.71
N ALA A 76 24.07 6.43 -7.98
CA ALA A 76 24.80 6.52 -9.26
C ALA A 76 25.77 5.35 -9.51
N HIS A 77 26.10 4.61 -8.44
CA HIS A 77 26.96 3.44 -8.42
C HIS A 77 26.21 2.10 -8.51
N PHE A 78 24.87 2.12 -8.51
CA PHE A 78 24.09 0.88 -8.58
C PHE A 78 24.24 0.21 -9.94
N GLU A 79 24.26 -1.12 -9.94
CA GLU A 79 24.00 -1.92 -11.12
C GLU A 79 22.56 -2.45 -11.09
N VAL A 80 22.20 -3.24 -12.09
CA VAL A 80 20.85 -3.80 -12.24
C VAL A 80 20.44 -4.66 -11.03
N GLU A 81 21.41 -5.32 -10.37
CA GLU A 81 21.11 -6.20 -9.24
C GLU A 81 20.80 -5.44 -7.94
N GLU A 82 21.49 -4.33 -7.66
CA GLU A 82 21.13 -3.43 -6.56
C GLU A 82 19.79 -2.74 -6.83
N PHE A 83 19.52 -2.37 -8.08
CA PHE A 83 18.24 -1.81 -8.50
C PHE A 83 17.07 -2.76 -8.22
N LYS A 84 17.22 -4.06 -8.49
CA LYS A 84 16.17 -5.06 -8.18
C LYS A 84 15.76 -5.01 -6.72
N SER A 85 16.71 -4.83 -5.80
CA SER A 85 16.43 -4.80 -4.37
C SER A 85 15.53 -3.62 -3.98
N ILE A 86 15.84 -2.41 -4.46
CA ILE A 86 15.00 -1.23 -4.20
C ILE A 86 13.65 -1.32 -4.91
N TYR A 87 13.62 -1.85 -6.14
CA TYR A 87 12.38 -2.10 -6.88
C TYR A 87 11.44 -3.01 -6.11
N TRP A 88 11.95 -4.08 -5.50
CA TRP A 88 11.14 -5.01 -4.70
C TRP A 88 10.51 -4.34 -3.47
N TRP A 89 11.25 -3.48 -2.77
CA TRP A 89 10.71 -2.74 -1.63
C TRP A 89 9.54 -1.86 -2.05
N GLU A 90 9.71 -1.09 -3.12
CA GLU A 90 8.65 -0.23 -3.63
C GLU A 90 7.44 -1.03 -4.14
N TYR A 91 7.70 -2.12 -4.87
CA TYR A 91 6.66 -3.02 -5.36
C TYR A 91 5.84 -3.61 -4.21
N ILE A 92 6.51 -4.16 -3.18
CA ILE A 92 5.85 -4.73 -2.00
C ILE A 92 5.05 -3.65 -1.29
N HIS A 93 5.62 -2.45 -1.09
CA HIS A 93 4.92 -1.33 -0.49
C HIS A 93 3.62 -0.97 -1.24
N ARG A 94 3.69 -0.86 -2.56
CA ARG A 94 2.52 -0.55 -3.42
C ARG A 94 1.48 -1.68 -3.40
N MET A 95 1.90 -2.94 -3.55
CA MET A 95 0.99 -4.08 -3.56
C MET A 95 0.32 -4.27 -2.20
N PHE A 96 1.07 -4.09 -1.12
CA PHE A 96 0.56 -4.22 0.24
C PHE A 96 -0.46 -3.12 0.56
N GLY A 97 -0.22 -1.88 0.12
CA GLY A 97 -1.21 -0.80 0.21
C GLY A 97 -2.52 -1.13 -0.52
N ARG A 98 -2.45 -1.73 -1.72
CA ARG A 98 -3.64 -2.21 -2.46
C ARG A 98 -4.36 -3.32 -1.71
N LEU A 99 -3.62 -4.30 -1.20
CA LEU A 99 -4.17 -5.39 -0.41
C LEU A 99 -4.93 -4.88 0.82
N ILE A 100 -4.38 -3.89 1.54
CA ILE A 100 -5.06 -3.21 2.65
C ILE A 100 -6.38 -2.61 2.17
N GLY A 101 -6.36 -1.87 1.06
CA GLY A 101 -7.58 -1.30 0.47
C GLY A 101 -8.67 -2.36 0.24
N LEU A 102 -8.31 -3.51 -0.36
CA LEU A 102 -9.25 -4.60 -0.62
C LEU A 102 -9.77 -5.24 0.68
N VAL A 103 -8.87 -5.54 1.63
CA VAL A 103 -9.19 -6.15 2.92
C VAL A 103 -10.05 -5.23 3.80
N PHE A 104 -9.99 -3.92 3.61
CA PHE A 104 -10.88 -2.99 4.31
C PHE A 104 -12.20 -2.77 3.58
N ILE A 105 -12.19 -2.52 2.26
CA ILE A 105 -13.40 -2.15 1.50
C ILE A 105 -14.40 -3.30 1.42
N PHE A 106 -13.96 -4.52 1.06
CA PHE A 106 -14.90 -5.64 0.84
C PHE A 106 -15.61 -6.07 2.12
N PRO A 107 -14.91 -6.35 3.25
CA PRO A 107 -15.58 -6.70 4.50
C PRO A 107 -16.41 -5.54 5.05
N PHE A 108 -15.98 -4.28 4.87
CA PHE A 108 -16.76 -3.12 5.30
C PHE A 108 -18.13 -3.07 4.60
N ILE A 109 -18.16 -3.20 3.26
CA ILE A 109 -19.41 -3.25 2.49
C ILE A 109 -20.28 -4.42 2.96
N PHE A 110 -19.68 -5.60 3.15
CA PHE A 110 -20.39 -6.78 3.63
C PHE A 110 -21.01 -6.56 5.03
N PHE A 111 -20.26 -6.01 5.98
CA PHE A 111 -20.74 -5.73 7.34
C PHE A 111 -21.81 -4.64 7.36
N LEU A 112 -21.69 -3.64 6.48
CA LEU A 112 -22.69 -2.60 6.31
C LEU A 112 -24.01 -3.18 5.77
N ALA A 113 -23.94 -4.02 4.73
CA ALA A 113 -25.11 -4.71 4.16
C ALA A 113 -25.79 -5.64 5.17
N LYS A 114 -25.01 -6.32 6.02
CA LYS A 114 -25.51 -7.17 7.10
C LYS A 114 -26.00 -6.42 8.34
N LYS A 115 -25.85 -5.08 8.39
CA LYS A 115 -26.14 -4.24 9.58
C LYS A 115 -25.39 -4.72 10.83
N TRP A 116 -24.18 -5.26 10.65
CA TRP A 116 -23.33 -5.76 11.74
C TRP A 116 -22.47 -4.65 12.36
N ILE A 117 -22.62 -3.41 11.92
CA ILE A 117 -21.94 -2.24 12.48
C ILE A 117 -23.03 -1.32 13.05
N PRO A 118 -22.90 -0.85 14.30
CA PRO A 118 -23.87 0.07 14.89
C PRO A 118 -23.77 1.44 14.22
N ARG A 119 -24.91 2.12 14.06
CA ARG A 119 -24.98 3.42 13.36
C ARG A 119 -24.08 4.49 13.98
N SER A 120 -23.85 4.43 15.29
CA SER A 120 -22.94 5.34 16.01
C SER A 120 -21.50 5.26 15.50
N MET A 121 -21.07 4.11 14.96
CA MET A 121 -19.71 3.91 14.46
C MET A 121 -19.53 4.29 12.99
N TYR A 122 -20.60 4.56 12.24
CA TYR A 122 -20.52 4.84 10.80
C TYR A 122 -19.58 6.02 10.51
N LYS A 123 -19.68 7.09 11.31
CA LYS A 123 -18.81 8.27 11.18
C LYS A 123 -17.33 7.88 11.29
N ASN A 124 -16.96 7.04 12.26
CA ASN A 124 -15.58 6.62 12.47
C ASN A 124 -15.06 5.80 11.28
N PHE A 125 -15.86 4.87 10.76
CA PHE A 125 -15.48 4.08 9.59
C PHE A 125 -15.32 4.94 8.34
N PHE A 126 -16.23 5.88 8.07
CA PHE A 126 -16.10 6.77 6.93
C PHE A 126 -14.87 7.69 7.05
N ILE A 127 -14.54 8.17 8.25
CA ILE A 127 -13.30 8.94 8.47
C ILE A 127 -12.08 8.08 8.16
N ILE A 128 -11.99 6.86 8.70
CA ILE A 128 -10.83 5.98 8.50
C ILE A 128 -10.67 5.60 7.02
N LEU A 129 -11.77 5.27 6.33
CA LEU A 129 -11.75 4.98 4.90
C LEU A 129 -11.35 6.20 4.07
N GLY A 130 -11.85 7.39 4.44
CA GLY A 130 -11.46 8.65 3.81
C GLY A 130 -9.98 8.96 3.98
N LEU A 131 -9.44 8.78 5.20
CA LEU A 131 -8.01 8.94 5.47
C LEU A 131 -7.17 7.92 4.71
N GLY A 132 -7.60 6.66 4.63
CA GLY A 132 -6.90 5.62 3.85
C GLY A 132 -6.89 5.94 2.36
N ALA A 133 -8.03 6.38 1.79
CA ALA A 133 -8.11 6.80 0.41
C ALA A 133 -7.24 8.03 0.13
N PHE A 134 -7.23 9.00 1.04
CA PHE A 134 -6.36 10.18 0.94
C PHE A 134 -4.89 9.80 1.02
N GLN A 135 -4.51 8.86 1.89
CA GLN A 135 -3.14 8.36 1.99
C GLN A 135 -2.71 7.66 0.69
N ALA A 136 -3.57 6.83 0.09
CA ALA A 136 -3.31 6.21 -1.20
C ALA A 136 -3.17 7.24 -2.32
N PHE A 137 -3.99 8.30 -2.30
CA PHE A 137 -3.88 9.42 -3.24
C PHE A 137 -2.54 10.15 -3.10
N LEU A 138 -2.10 10.47 -1.87
CA LEU A 138 -0.79 11.09 -1.63
C LEU A 138 0.36 10.19 -2.09
N GLY A 139 0.25 8.88 -1.84
CA GLY A 139 1.23 7.89 -2.31
C GLY A 139 1.30 7.76 -3.83
N TRP A 140 0.22 8.08 -4.55
CA TRP A 140 0.25 8.20 -6.01
C TRP A 140 0.84 9.53 -6.46
N PHE A 141 0.46 10.64 -5.84
CA PHE A 141 0.92 11.98 -6.20
C PHE A 141 2.43 12.19 -6.03
N MET A 142 3.07 11.45 -5.11
CA MET A 142 4.51 11.55 -4.85
C MET A 142 5.40 10.86 -5.90
N VAL A 143 4.82 10.11 -6.84
CA VAL A 143 5.50 9.29 -7.86
C VAL A 143 5.37 9.99 -9.21
#